data_AF-A0A7K6LAJ5-F1
#
_entry.id   AF-A0A7K6LAJ5-F1
#
_cell.length_a   1.000
_cell.length_b   1.000
_cell.length_c   1.000
_cell.angle_alpha   90.00
_cell.angle_beta   90.00
_cell.angle_gamma   90.00
#
_symmetry.space_group_name_H-M   'P 1'
#
loop_
_entity.id
_entity.type
_entity.pdbx_description
1 polymer ?
#
loop_
_entity_poly.entity_id
_entity_poly.type
_entity_poly.pdbx_seq_one_letter_code
_entity_poly.pdbx_strand_id
1 'polypeptide(L)'
;DTACKNRPLDLVFIVDSSRSVRPEEFEKVKVFLSEMIDTLDVGERTTRVAVMNYASTVKVEFPLRTYFDKASLKEAVSRIEPLSAGTMTGLALQTAMDEVFTEEMGTRPATFNIPKVVIVVTDGRPQDQVQDVAASARTAGIEIYAVGVDRADMQSLRIMASEPLDEHVFYVETYGVIEKLTSKFRETFCAVNLCALGTHSCQQVCVSNGASYLYDCYEGYTLNPDKRTCSAVDMCAPGRHECDQICVSSNGSYVCDCYEGYNLNPDKKTCSAMDMCAPGRHDCAQVCLRSDGSYSCGCYEGYTLNTDKKTCS
;
A
#
# COMPACT_ATOMS: atom_id res chain seq x y z
N ASP A 1 -13.09 -22.36 -17.83
CA ASP A 1 -13.24 -22.20 -16.37
C ASP A 1 -12.87 -20.82 -15.90
N THR A 2 -13.87 -19.95 -15.83
CA THR A 2 -13.76 -18.52 -15.47
C THR A 2 -14.17 -18.22 -14.02
N ALA A 3 -14.41 -19.25 -13.19
CA ALA A 3 -14.96 -19.10 -11.85
C ALA A 3 -13.91 -19.05 -10.71
N CYS A 4 -12.66 -19.42 -10.97
CA CYS A 4 -11.58 -19.41 -9.99
C CYS A 4 -10.64 -18.22 -10.26
N LYS A 5 -10.69 -17.21 -9.40
CA LYS A 5 -9.66 -16.17 -9.30
C LYS A 5 -9.10 -16.21 -7.89
N ASN A 6 -7.81 -15.93 -7.70
CA ASN A 6 -7.26 -15.97 -6.35
C ASN A 6 -8.00 -14.97 -5.46
N ARG A 7 -8.35 -15.38 -4.24
CA ARG A 7 -8.89 -14.46 -3.24
C ARG A 7 -7.87 -13.35 -3.00
N PRO A 8 -8.30 -12.10 -2.77
CA PRO A 8 -7.40 -11.05 -2.31
C PRO A 8 -6.73 -11.45 -0.99
N LEU A 9 -5.40 -11.36 -0.95
CA LEU A 9 -4.54 -11.82 0.15
C LEU A 9 -3.45 -10.80 0.45
N ASP A 10 -3.09 -10.66 1.73
CA ASP A 10 -1.82 -10.03 2.12
C ASP A 10 -0.82 -11.16 2.37
N LEU A 11 0.01 -11.46 1.36
CA LEU A 11 0.90 -12.61 1.33
C LEU A 11 2.36 -12.20 1.58
N VAL A 12 2.99 -12.82 2.57
CA VAL A 12 4.40 -12.62 2.88
C VAL A 12 5.18 -13.91 2.65
N PHE A 13 6.20 -13.87 1.79
CA PHE A 13 7.18 -14.94 1.69
C PHE A 13 8.31 -14.69 2.67
N ILE A 14 8.59 -15.68 3.52
CA ILE A 14 9.75 -15.67 4.40
C ILE A 14 10.72 -16.74 3.88
N VAL A 15 11.80 -16.28 3.26
CA VAL A 15 12.75 -17.13 2.55
C VAL A 15 14.04 -17.27 3.34
N ASP A 16 14.39 -18.50 3.67
CA ASP A 16 15.66 -18.86 4.28
C ASP A 16 16.80 -18.70 3.27
N SER A 17 17.81 -17.91 3.63
CA SER A 17 19.07 -17.78 2.90
C SER A 17 20.28 -18.04 3.81
N SER A 18 20.07 -18.85 4.84
CA SER A 18 21.14 -19.30 5.73
C SER A 18 22.19 -20.12 4.99
N ARG A 19 23.31 -20.39 5.66
CA ARG A 19 24.47 -21.08 5.07
C ARG A 19 24.16 -22.50 4.58
N SER A 20 23.12 -23.17 5.09
CA SER A 20 22.71 -24.49 4.59
C SER A 20 22.16 -24.41 3.16
N VAL A 21 21.53 -23.29 2.82
CA VAL A 21 21.00 -23.00 1.49
C VAL A 21 22.14 -22.59 0.57
N ARG A 22 22.54 -23.47 -0.34
CA ARG A 22 23.58 -23.16 -1.33
C ARG A 22 23.06 -22.14 -2.34
N PRO A 23 23.93 -21.32 -2.97
CA PRO A 23 23.50 -20.34 -3.97
C PRO A 23 22.65 -20.95 -5.10
N GLU A 24 23.02 -22.13 -5.60
CA GLU A 24 22.28 -22.87 -6.62
C GLU A 24 20.87 -23.32 -6.18
N GLU A 25 20.69 -23.60 -4.88
CA GLU A 25 19.38 -23.94 -4.31
C GLU A 25 18.54 -22.69 -4.04
N PHE A 26 19.19 -21.59 -3.62
CA PHE A 26 18.53 -20.30 -3.45
C PHE A 26 17.94 -19.77 -4.77
N GLU A 27 18.64 -19.97 -5.90
CA GLU A 27 18.10 -19.63 -7.22
C GLU A 27 16.82 -20.43 -7.54
N LYS A 28 16.73 -21.70 -7.13
CA LYS A 28 15.49 -22.49 -7.30
C LYS A 28 14.35 -21.94 -6.44
N VAL A 29 14.66 -21.41 -5.25
CA VAL A 29 13.65 -20.73 -4.42
C VAL A 29 13.14 -19.47 -5.13
N LYS A 30 14.01 -18.66 -5.74
CA LYS A 30 13.57 -17.50 -6.53
C LYS A 30 12.68 -17.88 -7.72
N VAL A 31 13.00 -18.99 -8.40
CA VAL A 31 12.16 -19.55 -9.46
C VAL A 31 10.80 -19.93 -8.91
N PHE A 32 10.75 -20.64 -7.79
CA PHE A 32 9.49 -21.00 -7.11
C PHE A 32 8.64 -19.79 -6.72
N LEU A 33 9.24 -18.75 -6.11
CA LEU A 33 8.51 -17.51 -5.80
C LEU A 33 7.95 -16.88 -7.08
N SER A 34 8.76 -16.84 -8.14
CA SER A 34 8.36 -16.28 -9.44
C SER A 34 7.20 -17.04 -10.08
N GLU A 35 7.22 -18.37 -10.05
CA GLU A 35 6.12 -19.21 -10.54
C GLU A 35 4.87 -19.08 -9.68
N MET A 36 5.01 -18.97 -8.36
CA MET A 36 3.87 -18.72 -7.49
C MET A 36 3.23 -17.37 -7.83
N ILE A 37 4.03 -16.31 -7.99
CA ILE A 37 3.55 -14.97 -8.40
C ILE A 37 2.78 -15.02 -9.73
N ASP A 38 3.23 -15.85 -10.69
CA ASP A 38 2.51 -16.04 -11.96
C ASP A 38 1.11 -16.61 -11.75
N THR A 39 0.90 -17.44 -10.73
CA THR A 39 -0.42 -17.98 -10.41
C THR A 39 -1.33 -16.99 -9.70
N LEU A 40 -0.80 -16.01 -8.97
CA LEU A 40 -1.56 -15.07 -8.15
C LEU A 40 -2.31 -14.00 -8.98
N ASP A 41 -3.35 -13.39 -8.41
CA ASP A 41 -3.97 -12.19 -9.01
C ASP A 41 -3.39 -10.96 -8.30
N VAL A 42 -2.21 -10.50 -8.74
CA VAL A 42 -1.47 -9.41 -8.08
C VAL A 42 -2.08 -8.06 -8.41
N GLY A 43 -2.23 -7.22 -7.39
CA GLY A 43 -2.74 -5.87 -7.54
C GLY A 43 -2.99 -5.19 -6.21
N GLU A 44 -3.15 -3.87 -6.24
CA GLU A 44 -3.37 -3.05 -5.05
C GLU A 44 -4.61 -3.48 -4.25
N ARG A 45 -5.62 -4.01 -4.94
CA ARG A 45 -6.92 -4.39 -4.35
C ARG A 45 -7.18 -5.89 -4.39
N THR A 46 -6.23 -6.66 -4.92
CA THR A 46 -6.29 -8.12 -5.04
C THR A 46 -5.24 -8.73 -4.12
N THR A 47 -4.24 -9.46 -4.62
CA THR A 47 -3.16 -9.99 -3.79
C THR A 47 -2.00 -9.01 -3.71
N ARG A 48 -1.63 -8.62 -2.49
CA ARG A 48 -0.40 -7.86 -2.18
C ARG A 48 0.66 -8.85 -1.72
N VAL A 49 1.89 -8.66 -2.19
CA VAL A 49 3.01 -9.57 -1.92
C VAL A 49 4.16 -8.81 -1.28
N ALA A 50 4.69 -9.34 -0.18
CA ALA A 50 5.95 -8.92 0.39
C ALA A 50 6.92 -10.11 0.41
N VAL A 51 8.22 -9.82 0.35
CA VAL A 51 9.26 -10.83 0.46
C VAL A 51 10.25 -10.41 1.53
N MET A 52 10.50 -11.34 2.44
CA MET A 52 11.48 -11.24 3.49
C MET A 52 12.53 -12.33 3.26
N ASN A 53 13.78 -11.92 3.37
CA ASN A 53 14.94 -12.77 3.24
C ASN A 53 15.64 -12.83 4.60
N TYR A 54 15.89 -14.02 5.14
CA TYR A 54 16.44 -14.15 6.49
C TYR A 54 17.58 -15.16 6.60
N ALA A 55 18.46 -14.88 7.54
CA ALA A 55 19.50 -15.79 8.03
C ALA A 55 19.73 -15.52 9.52
N SER A 56 20.90 -15.01 9.92
CA SER A 56 21.11 -14.47 11.28
C SER A 56 20.40 -13.14 11.52
N THR A 57 20.07 -12.44 10.44
CA THR A 57 19.32 -11.18 10.42
C THR A 57 18.18 -11.31 9.42
N VAL A 58 17.18 -10.44 9.54
CA VAL A 58 16.03 -10.40 8.64
C VAL A 58 16.13 -9.15 7.78
N LYS A 59 15.92 -9.30 6.49
CA LYS A 59 15.86 -8.20 5.53
C LYS A 59 14.51 -8.24 4.81
N VAL A 60 13.73 -7.17 4.96
CA VAL A 60 12.52 -6.97 4.15
C VAL A 60 12.99 -6.50 2.78
N GLU A 61 12.93 -7.38 1.78
CA GLU A 61 13.37 -7.05 0.41
C GLU A 61 12.40 -6.04 -0.24
N PHE A 62 11.10 -6.22 0.00
CA PHE A 62 10.08 -5.22 -0.26
C PHE A 62 8.80 -5.49 0.53
N PRO A 63 8.10 -4.45 1.02
CA PRO A 63 6.82 -4.57 1.71
C PRO A 63 5.60 -4.68 0.78
N LEU A 64 4.42 -4.93 1.36
CA LEU A 64 3.15 -5.18 0.65
C LEU A 64 2.67 -4.02 -0.22
N ARG A 65 3.15 -2.80 0.04
CA ARG A 65 2.79 -1.58 -0.71
C ARG A 65 3.68 -1.26 -1.92
N THR A 66 4.73 -2.03 -2.16
CA THR A 66 5.77 -1.61 -3.13
C THR A 66 5.41 -1.95 -4.57
N TYR A 67 4.94 -3.16 -4.82
CA TYR A 67 4.71 -3.65 -6.18
C TYR A 67 3.29 -4.21 -6.32
N PHE A 68 2.58 -3.74 -7.35
CA PHE A 68 1.20 -4.12 -7.65
C PHE A 68 1.04 -4.75 -9.04
N ASP A 69 2.14 -5.10 -9.69
CA ASP A 69 2.16 -5.83 -10.95
C ASP A 69 3.15 -7.00 -10.88
N LYS A 70 2.87 -8.05 -11.65
CA LYS A 70 3.67 -9.29 -11.63
C LYS A 70 5.08 -9.09 -12.17
N ALA A 71 5.25 -8.22 -13.17
CA ALA A 71 6.54 -8.07 -13.85
C ALA A 71 7.56 -7.44 -12.90
N SER A 72 7.19 -6.34 -12.23
CA SER A 72 8.04 -5.67 -11.26
C SER A 72 8.33 -6.52 -10.02
N LEU A 73 7.35 -7.27 -9.51
CA LEU A 73 7.55 -8.24 -8.42
C LEU A 73 8.60 -9.29 -8.77
N LYS A 74 8.47 -9.95 -9.93
CA LYS A 74 9.41 -10.98 -10.38
C LYS A 74 10.80 -10.43 -10.61
N GLU A 75 10.89 -9.21 -11.13
CA GLU A 75 12.16 -8.51 -11.30
C GLU A 75 12.81 -8.16 -9.95
N ALA A 76 12.03 -7.79 -8.94
CA ALA A 76 12.52 -7.57 -7.59
C ALA A 76 12.99 -8.87 -6.94
N VAL A 77 12.24 -9.97 -7.10
CA VAL A 77 12.61 -11.30 -6.59
C VAL A 77 13.94 -11.79 -7.20
N SER A 78 14.16 -11.60 -8.50
CA SER A 78 15.38 -12.08 -9.16
C SER A 78 16.66 -11.42 -8.61
N ARG A 79 16.55 -10.17 -8.13
CA ARG A 79 17.65 -9.37 -7.57
C ARG A 79 17.98 -9.68 -6.10
N ILE A 80 17.21 -10.53 -5.42
CA ILE A 80 17.46 -10.84 -4.00
C ILE A 80 18.80 -11.57 -3.87
N GLU A 81 19.64 -11.15 -2.92
CA GLU A 81 20.92 -11.80 -2.64
C GLU A 81 20.87 -12.56 -1.30
N PRO A 82 21.42 -13.78 -1.21
CA PRO A 82 21.38 -14.57 0.01
C PRO A 82 22.30 -14.00 1.11
N LEU A 83 21.86 -14.05 2.36
CA LEU A 83 22.62 -13.50 3.50
C LEU A 83 23.72 -14.44 4.02
N SER A 84 23.60 -15.76 3.80
CA SER A 84 24.62 -16.78 4.05
C SER A 84 25.13 -16.87 5.51
N ALA A 85 24.23 -16.68 6.49
CA ALA A 85 24.55 -16.70 7.93
C ALA A 85 23.84 -17.86 8.68
N GLY A 86 23.43 -17.65 9.94
CA GLY A 86 22.63 -18.61 10.73
C GLY A 86 21.17 -18.67 10.28
N THR A 87 20.31 -19.30 11.09
CA THR A 87 18.90 -19.59 10.74
C THR A 87 17.96 -19.13 11.85
N MET A 88 17.67 -17.83 11.91
CA MET A 88 16.80 -17.20 12.92
C MET A 88 15.35 -17.10 12.43
N THR A 89 14.68 -18.26 12.34
CA THR A 89 13.32 -18.34 11.79
C THR A 89 12.27 -17.69 12.71
N GLY A 90 12.47 -17.76 14.03
CA GLY A 90 11.59 -17.10 14.99
C GLY A 90 11.64 -15.58 14.84
N LEU A 91 12.85 -15.02 14.70
CA LEU A 91 13.04 -13.60 14.40
C LEU A 91 12.36 -13.20 13.09
N ALA A 92 12.46 -14.03 12.05
CA ALA A 92 11.82 -13.76 10.76
C ALA A 92 10.29 -13.69 10.87
N LEU A 93 9.66 -14.62 11.60
CA LEU A 93 8.23 -14.59 11.88
C LEU A 93 7.85 -13.36 12.72
N GLN A 94 8.67 -13.00 13.70
CA GLN A 94 8.41 -11.83 14.53
C GLN A 94 8.48 -10.52 13.72
N THR A 95 9.51 -10.34 12.88
CA THR A 95 9.61 -9.19 11.99
C THR A 95 8.43 -9.12 11.02
N ALA A 96 7.91 -10.27 10.55
CA ALA A 96 6.72 -10.28 9.69
C ALA A 96 5.50 -9.70 10.43
N MET A 97 5.30 -10.07 11.70
CA MET A 97 4.21 -9.55 12.54
C MET A 97 4.37 -8.06 12.85
N ASP A 98 5.54 -7.68 13.34
CA ASP A 98 5.76 -6.38 13.98
C ASP A 98 6.05 -5.26 12.96
N GLU A 99 6.64 -5.59 11.81
CA GLU A 99 7.04 -4.62 10.80
C GLU A 99 6.20 -4.76 9.52
N VAL A 100 6.09 -5.95 8.95
CA VAL A 100 5.47 -6.13 7.61
C VAL A 100 3.94 -6.11 7.67
N PHE A 101 3.33 -6.76 8.66
CA PHE A 101 1.87 -6.82 8.83
C PHE A 101 1.25 -5.53 9.45
N THR A 102 1.85 -4.38 9.14
CA THR A 102 1.40 -3.05 9.53
C THR A 102 0.74 -2.33 8.34
N GLU A 103 -0.19 -1.40 8.63
CA GLU A 103 -0.83 -0.59 7.58
C GLU A 103 0.19 0.30 6.85
N GLU A 104 1.21 0.80 7.56
CA GLU A 104 2.29 1.59 6.98
C GLU A 104 3.06 0.80 5.91
N MET A 105 3.24 -0.51 6.12
CA MET A 105 3.91 -1.40 5.18
C MET A 105 2.97 -1.99 4.12
N GLY A 106 1.72 -1.55 4.07
CA GLY A 106 0.76 -1.92 3.02
C GLY A 106 -0.19 -3.06 3.37
N THR A 107 -0.25 -3.47 4.64
CA THR A 107 -1.29 -4.38 5.10
C THR A 107 -2.64 -3.68 5.04
N ARG A 108 -3.67 -4.40 4.59
CA ARG A 108 -5.01 -3.82 4.54
C ARG A 108 -5.65 -3.75 5.93
N PRO A 109 -6.41 -2.69 6.23
CA PRO A 109 -7.09 -2.55 7.52
C PRO A 109 -7.98 -3.75 7.84
N ALA A 110 -8.13 -4.08 9.13
CA ALA A 110 -8.92 -5.22 9.60
C ALA A 110 -10.39 -5.19 9.12
N THR A 111 -10.93 -4.00 8.83
CA THR A 111 -12.28 -3.82 8.28
C THR A 111 -12.49 -4.50 6.92
N PHE A 112 -11.42 -4.68 6.13
CA PHE A 112 -11.46 -5.39 4.85
C PHE A 112 -11.48 -6.91 5.01
N ASN A 113 -11.19 -7.43 6.21
CA ASN A 113 -11.15 -8.86 6.50
C ASN A 113 -10.36 -9.66 5.45
N ILE A 114 -9.20 -9.13 5.05
CA ILE A 114 -8.30 -9.78 4.12
C ILE A 114 -7.44 -10.78 4.88
N PRO A 115 -7.35 -12.05 4.44
CA PRO A 115 -6.48 -13.02 5.07
C PRO A 115 -5.00 -12.59 4.99
N LYS A 116 -4.33 -12.64 6.13
CA LYS A 116 -2.88 -12.44 6.26
C LYS A 116 -2.22 -13.82 6.20
N VAL A 117 -1.39 -14.05 5.19
CA VAL A 117 -0.77 -15.36 4.94
C VAL A 117 0.74 -15.23 4.92
N VAL A 118 1.42 -16.16 5.58
CA VAL A 118 2.87 -16.31 5.53
C VAL A 118 3.21 -17.65 4.91
N ILE A 119 4.13 -17.67 3.94
CA ILE A 119 4.76 -18.89 3.44
C ILE A 119 6.22 -18.87 3.87
N VAL A 120 6.58 -19.73 4.81
CA VAL A 120 7.96 -19.92 5.27
C VAL A 120 8.62 -21.00 4.43
N VAL A 121 9.73 -20.70 3.76
CA VAL A 121 10.53 -21.67 3.01
C VAL A 121 11.87 -21.84 3.73
N THR A 122 12.20 -23.06 4.18
CA THR A 122 13.44 -23.34 4.92
C THR A 122 13.94 -24.77 4.68
N ASP A 123 15.26 -24.98 4.70
CA ASP A 123 15.89 -26.31 4.73
C ASP A 123 16.52 -26.67 6.07
N GLY A 124 16.43 -25.77 7.04
CA GLY A 124 17.20 -25.80 8.28
C GLY A 124 16.34 -26.01 9.52
N ARG A 125 17.02 -26.40 10.60
CA ARG A 125 16.45 -26.31 11.94
C ARG A 125 16.63 -24.87 12.45
N PRO A 126 15.58 -24.23 12.98
CA PRO A 126 15.70 -22.92 13.62
C PRO A 126 16.75 -22.93 14.73
N GLN A 127 17.50 -21.83 14.84
CA GLN A 127 18.51 -21.61 15.88
C GLN A 127 17.98 -20.77 17.06
N ASP A 128 16.71 -20.38 16.98
CA ASP A 128 15.96 -19.60 17.95
C ASP A 128 14.60 -20.26 18.31
N GLN A 129 13.85 -19.62 19.21
CA GLN A 129 12.55 -20.11 19.68
C GLN A 129 11.45 -19.74 18.69
N VAL A 130 10.87 -20.73 18.02
CA VAL A 130 9.79 -20.52 17.04
C VAL A 130 8.38 -20.72 17.59
N GLN A 131 8.23 -21.46 18.70
CA GLN A 131 6.93 -21.91 19.19
C GLN A 131 6.03 -20.75 19.64
N ASP A 132 6.54 -19.88 20.50
CA ASP A 132 5.75 -18.79 21.08
C ASP A 132 5.43 -17.70 20.04
N VAL A 133 6.37 -17.43 19.14
CA VAL A 133 6.19 -16.46 18.05
C VAL A 133 5.16 -16.98 17.04
N ALA A 134 5.26 -18.24 16.63
CA ALA A 134 4.27 -18.84 15.73
C ALA A 134 2.87 -18.89 16.37
N ALA A 135 2.77 -19.20 17.66
CA ALA A 135 1.50 -19.15 18.38
C ALA A 135 0.92 -17.72 18.43
N SER A 136 1.76 -16.72 18.63
CA SER A 136 1.37 -15.30 18.62
C SER A 136 0.89 -14.86 17.24
N ALA A 137 1.61 -15.25 16.17
CA ALA A 137 1.23 -14.98 14.79
C ALA A 137 -0.14 -15.59 14.45
N ARG A 138 -0.37 -16.85 14.80
CA ARG A 138 -1.66 -17.53 14.61
C ARG A 138 -2.79 -16.84 15.39
N THR A 139 -2.53 -16.44 16.63
CA THR A 139 -3.50 -15.71 17.47
C THR A 139 -3.83 -14.34 16.89
N ALA A 140 -2.87 -13.69 16.20
CA ALA A 140 -3.07 -12.44 15.48
C ALA A 140 -3.80 -12.62 14.13
N GLY A 141 -4.26 -13.84 13.80
CA GLY A 141 -4.98 -14.15 12.56
C GLY A 141 -4.09 -14.31 11.34
N ILE A 142 -2.79 -14.57 11.53
CA ILE A 142 -1.85 -14.86 10.44
C ILE A 142 -1.84 -16.36 10.20
N GLU A 143 -2.14 -16.76 8.97
CA GLU A 143 -2.14 -18.13 8.49
C GLU A 143 -0.73 -18.51 8.03
N ILE A 144 -0.11 -19.51 8.66
CA ILE A 144 1.29 -19.89 8.38
C ILE A 144 1.33 -21.21 7.61
N TYR A 145 1.91 -21.16 6.42
CA TYR A 145 2.31 -22.34 5.64
C TYR A 145 3.81 -22.55 5.78
N ALA A 146 4.20 -23.75 6.20
CA ALA A 146 5.60 -24.12 6.38
C ALA A 146 6.04 -25.08 5.26
N VAL A 147 7.00 -24.64 4.44
CA VAL A 147 7.60 -25.39 3.34
C VAL A 147 9.01 -25.79 3.72
N GLY A 148 9.17 -27.06 4.06
CA GLY A 148 10.46 -27.69 4.32
C GLY A 148 11.09 -28.27 3.05
N VAL A 149 12.40 -28.09 2.90
CA VAL A 149 13.17 -28.65 1.79
C VAL A 149 14.37 -29.47 2.30
N ASP A 150 14.73 -30.55 1.60
CA ASP A 150 15.89 -31.42 1.86
C ASP A 150 15.98 -31.95 3.29
N ARG A 151 16.61 -31.21 4.21
CA ARG A 151 16.88 -31.62 5.60
C ARG A 151 16.05 -30.86 6.63
N ALA A 152 15.00 -30.18 6.18
CA ALA A 152 14.14 -29.40 7.06
C ALA A 152 13.59 -30.24 8.21
N ASP A 153 13.61 -29.66 9.41
CA ASP A 153 13.14 -30.34 10.62
C ASP A 153 11.61 -30.36 10.68
N MET A 154 11.01 -31.52 10.40
CA MET A 154 9.56 -31.70 10.37
C MET A 154 8.84 -31.34 11.68
N GLN A 155 9.52 -31.45 12.83
CA GLN A 155 8.92 -31.04 14.10
C GLN A 155 8.81 -29.51 14.19
N SER A 156 9.87 -28.79 13.83
CA SER A 156 9.88 -27.33 13.78
C SER A 156 8.85 -26.79 12.78
N LEU A 157 8.73 -27.38 11.58
CA LEU A 157 7.73 -26.99 10.58
C LEU A 157 6.31 -27.10 11.13
N ARG A 158 5.99 -28.21 11.82
CA ARG A 158 4.66 -28.42 12.44
C ARG A 158 4.37 -27.44 13.58
N ILE A 159 5.39 -27.07 14.36
CA ILE A 159 5.23 -26.08 15.43
C ILE A 159 4.92 -24.69 14.88
N MET A 160 5.50 -24.35 13.71
CA MET A 160 5.31 -23.07 13.05
C MET A 160 3.97 -22.97 12.32
N ALA A 161 3.60 -24.01 11.56
CA ALA A 161 2.43 -23.99 10.70
C ALA A 161 1.10 -23.80 11.44
N SER A 162 0.09 -23.33 10.71
CA SER A 162 -1.30 -23.32 11.14
C SER A 162 -1.94 -24.70 11.07
N GLU A 163 -3.05 -24.89 11.78
CA GLU A 163 -3.89 -26.09 11.65
C GLU A 163 -4.90 -25.92 10.48
N PRO A 164 -5.27 -27.00 9.77
CA PRO A 164 -4.80 -28.37 9.96
C PRO A 164 -3.41 -28.61 9.32
N LEU A 165 -2.53 -29.33 10.02
CA LEU A 165 -1.12 -29.49 9.61
C LEU A 165 -0.92 -30.15 8.24
N ASP A 166 -1.82 -31.02 7.78
CA ASP A 166 -1.76 -31.68 6.47
C ASP A 166 -2.10 -30.74 5.29
N GLU A 167 -2.71 -29.60 5.58
CA GLU A 167 -2.94 -28.53 4.61
C GLU A 167 -1.85 -27.44 4.66
N HIS A 168 -1.17 -27.28 5.80
CA HIS A 168 -0.24 -26.17 6.05
C HIS A 168 1.24 -26.55 6.11
N VAL A 169 1.57 -27.84 6.23
CA VAL A 169 2.96 -28.32 6.22
C VAL A 169 3.25 -29.03 4.90
N PHE A 170 4.24 -28.50 4.19
CA PHE A 170 4.76 -29.08 2.96
C PHE A 170 6.19 -29.50 3.16
N TYR A 171 6.53 -30.68 2.64
CA TYR A 171 7.89 -31.16 2.62
C TYR A 171 8.22 -31.64 1.23
N VAL A 172 9.36 -31.18 0.70
CA VAL A 172 9.90 -31.65 -0.56
C VAL A 172 11.33 -32.13 -0.36
N GLU A 173 11.65 -33.29 -0.93
CA GLU A 173 12.98 -33.91 -0.77
C GLU A 173 14.09 -33.06 -1.41
N THR A 174 13.75 -32.27 -2.43
CA THR A 174 14.71 -31.39 -3.10
C THR A 174 14.03 -30.10 -3.55
N TYR A 175 14.82 -29.03 -3.68
CA TYR A 175 14.32 -27.75 -4.20
C TYR A 175 13.79 -27.85 -5.63
N GLY A 176 14.25 -28.82 -6.44
CA GLY A 176 13.71 -29.02 -7.80
C GLY A 176 12.27 -29.54 -7.85
N VAL A 177 11.71 -29.93 -6.70
CA VAL A 177 10.32 -30.41 -6.58
C VAL A 177 9.41 -29.35 -5.95
N ILE A 178 9.97 -28.26 -5.42
CA ILE A 178 9.20 -27.21 -4.75
C ILE A 178 8.18 -26.53 -5.68
N GLU A 179 8.47 -26.48 -6.98
CA GLU A 179 7.58 -25.99 -8.05
C GLU A 179 6.23 -26.75 -8.10
N LYS A 180 6.19 -28.01 -7.65
CA LYS A 180 4.94 -28.79 -7.58
C LYS A 180 3.97 -28.26 -6.53
N LEU A 181 4.45 -27.48 -5.55
CA LEU A 181 3.59 -26.86 -4.55
C LEU A 181 2.77 -25.73 -5.15
N THR A 182 3.22 -25.15 -6.27
CA THR A 182 2.53 -24.04 -6.95
C THR A 182 1.10 -24.41 -7.35
N SER A 183 0.84 -25.64 -7.80
CA SER A 183 -0.53 -26.09 -8.11
C SER A 183 -1.41 -26.21 -6.86
N LYS A 184 -0.86 -26.75 -5.77
CA LYS A 184 -1.60 -26.89 -4.50
C LYS A 184 -1.94 -25.53 -3.91
N PHE A 185 -0.99 -24.59 -3.90
CA PHE A 185 -1.25 -23.22 -3.45
C PHE A 185 -2.25 -22.49 -4.34
N ARG A 186 -2.20 -22.70 -5.66
CA ARG A 186 -3.19 -22.16 -6.59
C ARG A 186 -4.61 -22.65 -6.26
N GLU A 187 -4.76 -23.94 -5.96
CA GLU A 187 -6.06 -24.50 -5.55
C GLU A 187 -6.49 -23.97 -4.18
N THR A 188 -5.56 -23.87 -3.24
CA THR A 188 -5.81 -23.40 -1.86
C THR A 188 -6.24 -21.94 -1.83
N PHE A 189 -5.62 -21.10 -2.66
CA PHE A 189 -5.90 -19.66 -2.72
C PHE A 189 -7.00 -19.31 -3.75
N CYS A 190 -7.53 -20.31 -4.45
CA CYS A 190 -8.67 -20.16 -5.33
C CYS A 190 -9.92 -19.77 -4.52
N ALA A 191 -10.59 -18.68 -4.92
CA ALA A 191 -11.94 -18.41 -4.46
C ALA A 191 -12.81 -17.86 -5.58
N VAL A 192 -14.12 -17.85 -5.35
CA VAL A 192 -15.03 -17.17 -6.26
C VAL A 192 -14.86 -15.67 -6.06
N ASN A 193 -14.40 -14.97 -7.09
CA ASN A 193 -14.37 -13.51 -7.06
C ASN A 193 -15.79 -12.98 -7.29
N LEU A 194 -16.47 -12.68 -6.20
CA LEU A 194 -17.85 -12.16 -6.20
C LEU A 194 -17.98 -10.80 -6.90
N CYS A 195 -16.91 -9.99 -6.94
CA CYS A 195 -16.91 -8.74 -7.70
C CYS A 195 -16.93 -9.00 -9.21
N ALA A 196 -16.24 -10.04 -9.68
CA ALA A 196 -16.23 -10.41 -11.10
C ALA A 196 -17.55 -11.00 -11.58
N LEU A 197 -18.44 -11.44 -10.68
CA LEU A 197 -19.77 -11.95 -11.01
C LEU A 197 -20.80 -10.83 -11.26
N GLY A 198 -20.48 -9.58 -10.91
CA GLY A 198 -21.38 -8.43 -11.13
C GLY A 198 -22.66 -8.44 -10.29
N THR A 199 -22.75 -9.28 -9.27
CA THR A 199 -23.93 -9.41 -8.39
C THR A 199 -23.90 -8.44 -7.19
N HIS A 200 -22.88 -7.58 -7.11
CA HIS A 200 -22.71 -6.61 -6.03
C HIS A 200 -23.34 -5.25 -6.37
N SER A 201 -23.78 -4.51 -5.35
CA SER A 201 -24.39 -3.18 -5.52
C SER A 201 -23.47 -2.03 -5.08
N CYS A 202 -22.16 -2.19 -5.28
CA CYS A 202 -21.15 -1.19 -4.86
C CYS A 202 -21.28 0.13 -5.62
N GLN A 203 -21.28 1.26 -4.90
CA GLN A 203 -21.32 2.59 -5.52
C GLN A 203 -20.01 2.91 -6.27
N GLN A 204 -18.86 2.61 -5.65
CA GLN A 204 -17.54 2.91 -6.22
C GLN A 204 -16.74 1.63 -6.41
N VAL A 205 -16.23 1.03 -5.33
CA VAL A 205 -15.31 -0.11 -5.45
C VAL A 205 -15.82 -1.34 -4.71
N CYS A 206 -15.62 -2.49 -5.36
CA CYS A 206 -15.87 -3.82 -4.80
C CYS A 206 -14.54 -4.50 -4.49
N VAL A 207 -14.41 -5.00 -3.26
CA VAL A 207 -13.28 -5.84 -2.86
C VAL A 207 -13.83 -7.20 -2.47
N SER A 208 -13.50 -8.24 -3.23
CA SER A 208 -13.87 -9.60 -2.83
C SER A 208 -12.92 -10.07 -1.72
N ASN A 209 -13.41 -10.84 -0.76
CA ASN A 209 -12.54 -11.52 0.22
C ASN A 209 -12.66 -13.05 0.15
N GLY A 210 -13.14 -13.56 -1.01
CA GLY A 210 -13.30 -14.99 -1.28
C GLY A 210 -14.61 -15.61 -0.76
N ALA A 211 -15.11 -15.20 0.40
CA ALA A 211 -16.40 -15.65 0.94
C ALA A 211 -17.54 -14.63 0.73
N SER A 212 -17.18 -13.35 0.63
CA SER A 212 -18.07 -12.20 0.51
C SER A 212 -17.42 -11.13 -0.38
N TYR A 213 -18.05 -9.97 -0.43
CA TYR A 213 -17.49 -8.75 -0.99
C TYR A 213 -17.75 -7.58 -0.04
N LEU A 214 -16.81 -6.65 -0.02
CA LEU A 214 -16.85 -5.44 0.79
C LEU A 214 -16.86 -4.21 -0.13
N TYR A 215 -17.47 -3.16 0.39
CA TYR A 215 -17.55 -1.87 -0.25
C TYR A 215 -16.33 -1.08 0.16
N ASP A 216 -15.75 -0.39 -0.82
CA ASP A 216 -14.67 0.54 -0.58
C ASP A 216 -14.80 1.71 -1.56
N CYS A 217 -14.07 2.76 -1.25
CA CYS A 217 -14.15 4.02 -1.95
C CYS A 217 -12.87 4.30 -2.72
N TYR A 218 -12.96 5.19 -3.70
CA TYR A 218 -11.77 5.72 -4.35
C TYR A 218 -10.94 6.54 -3.37
N GLU A 219 -9.68 6.75 -3.71
CA GLU A 219 -8.80 7.62 -2.93
C GLU A 219 -9.47 9.00 -2.70
N GLY A 220 -9.40 9.48 -1.46
CA GLY A 220 -10.06 10.72 -1.04
C GLY A 220 -11.55 10.60 -0.70
N TYR A 221 -12.11 9.39 -0.66
CA TYR A 221 -13.47 9.14 -0.21
C TYR A 221 -13.48 8.20 1.00
N THR A 222 -14.46 8.38 1.89
CA THR A 222 -14.70 7.51 3.04
C THR A 222 -16.01 6.76 2.89
N LEU A 223 -15.99 5.49 3.29
CA LEU A 223 -17.18 4.65 3.31
C LEU A 223 -18.13 5.14 4.41
N ASN A 224 -19.38 5.40 4.04
CA ASN A 224 -20.41 5.87 4.94
C ASN A 224 -20.86 4.75 5.91
N PRO A 225 -21.55 5.08 7.03
CA PRO A 225 -22.03 4.09 8.00
C PRO A 225 -22.98 3.03 7.41
N ASP A 226 -23.61 3.32 6.28
CA ASP A 226 -24.44 2.37 5.53
C ASP A 226 -23.65 1.23 4.87
N LYS A 227 -22.30 1.30 4.92
CA LYS A 227 -21.35 0.38 4.29
C LYS A 227 -21.62 0.15 2.81
N ARG A 228 -22.18 1.15 2.13
CA ARG A 228 -22.56 1.07 0.71
C ARG A 228 -22.17 2.31 -0.07
N THR A 229 -22.34 3.47 0.52
CA THR A 229 -22.09 4.74 -0.15
C THR A 229 -20.78 5.37 0.29
N CYS A 230 -20.20 6.19 -0.58
CA CYS A 230 -18.94 6.87 -0.36
C CYS A 230 -19.15 8.39 -0.34
N SER A 231 -18.63 9.06 0.68
CA SER A 231 -18.59 10.52 0.76
C SER A 231 -17.17 11.02 0.54
N ALA A 232 -17.02 12.14 -0.16
CA ALA A 232 -15.71 12.77 -0.30
C ALA A 232 -15.19 13.19 1.07
N VAL A 233 -13.95 12.85 1.38
CA VAL A 233 -13.26 13.34 2.59
C VAL A 233 -13.03 14.83 2.43
N ASP A 234 -13.39 15.59 3.45
CA ASP A 234 -13.01 16.99 3.54
C ASP A 234 -11.50 17.09 3.81
N MET A 235 -10.72 17.28 2.75
CA MET A 235 -9.26 17.38 2.84
C MET A 235 -8.78 18.71 3.45
N CYS A 236 -9.66 19.72 3.53
CA CYS A 236 -9.33 21.00 4.15
C CYS A 236 -9.48 20.97 5.68
N ALA A 237 -10.40 20.15 6.23
CA ALA A 237 -10.67 20.08 7.67
C ALA A 237 -9.44 19.77 8.57
N PRO A 238 -8.49 18.90 8.18
CA PRO A 238 -7.30 18.63 8.98
C PRO A 238 -6.28 19.80 9.01
N GLY A 239 -6.43 20.81 8.16
CA GLY A 239 -5.48 21.93 8.01
C GLY A 239 -4.11 21.53 7.44
N ARG A 240 -4.00 20.32 6.85
CA ARG A 240 -2.76 19.78 6.26
C ARG A 240 -2.71 19.98 4.74
N HIS A 241 -3.09 21.15 4.25
CA HIS A 241 -3.06 21.50 2.84
C HIS A 241 -1.97 22.52 2.56
N GLU A 242 -1.46 22.54 1.32
CA GLU A 242 -0.38 23.44 0.90
C GLU A 242 -0.89 24.74 0.27
N CYS A 243 -2.19 25.02 0.38
CA CYS A 243 -2.77 26.28 -0.10
C CYS A 243 -2.28 27.46 0.73
N ASP A 244 -1.84 28.50 0.02
CA ASP A 244 -1.38 29.76 0.62
C ASP A 244 -2.53 30.53 1.29
N GLN A 245 -3.72 30.54 0.68
CA GLN A 245 -4.87 31.30 1.16
C GLN A 245 -6.09 30.43 1.45
N ILE A 246 -6.83 30.02 0.42
CA ILE A 246 -8.10 29.30 0.58
C ILE A 246 -7.93 27.86 0.13
N CYS A 247 -8.42 26.91 0.90
CA CYS A 247 -8.56 25.50 0.51
C CYS A 247 -10.03 25.20 0.24
N VAL A 248 -10.30 24.56 -0.91
CA VAL A 248 -11.64 24.13 -1.31
C VAL A 248 -11.61 22.62 -1.56
N SER A 249 -12.29 21.85 -0.72
CA SER A 249 -12.43 20.41 -0.89
C SER A 249 -13.24 20.10 -2.16
N SER A 250 -12.72 19.21 -3.01
CA SER A 250 -13.30 18.88 -4.32
C SER A 250 -13.10 17.40 -4.64
N ASN A 251 -14.20 16.64 -4.71
CA ASN A 251 -14.26 15.26 -5.22
C ASN A 251 -13.13 14.32 -4.74
N GLY A 252 -12.84 14.30 -3.44
CA GLY A 252 -11.77 13.48 -2.86
C GLY A 252 -10.36 14.01 -3.10
N SER A 253 -10.24 15.31 -3.35
CA SER A 253 -9.00 16.07 -3.32
C SER A 253 -9.31 17.46 -2.76
N TYR A 254 -8.36 18.39 -2.87
CA TYR A 254 -8.60 19.80 -2.65
C TYR A 254 -8.00 20.62 -3.79
N VAL A 255 -8.58 21.79 -4.02
CA VAL A 255 -8.03 22.82 -4.89
C VAL A 255 -7.80 24.08 -4.06
N CYS A 256 -6.73 24.80 -4.35
CA CYS A 256 -6.48 26.08 -3.70
C CYS A 256 -7.20 27.19 -4.47
N ASP A 257 -7.70 28.15 -3.72
CA ASP A 257 -8.30 29.37 -4.24
C ASP A 257 -7.68 30.58 -3.54
N CYS A 258 -7.88 31.76 -4.09
CA CYS A 258 -7.31 32.99 -3.57
C CYS A 258 -8.40 33.96 -3.09
N TYR A 259 -8.05 34.81 -2.13
CA TYR A 259 -8.91 35.92 -1.73
C TYR A 259 -9.16 36.87 -2.90
N GLU A 260 -10.25 37.61 -2.82
CA GLU A 260 -10.56 38.64 -3.80
C GLU A 260 -9.37 39.61 -3.97
N GLY A 261 -8.98 39.87 -5.21
CA GLY A 261 -7.81 40.69 -5.54
C GLY A 261 -6.49 39.93 -5.68
N TYR A 262 -6.50 38.60 -5.64
CA TYR A 262 -5.35 37.74 -5.90
C TYR A 262 -5.63 36.78 -7.06
N ASN A 263 -4.58 36.36 -7.77
CA ASN A 263 -4.65 35.28 -8.78
C ASN A 263 -3.90 34.06 -8.28
N LEU A 264 -4.48 32.88 -8.52
CA LEU A 264 -3.81 31.61 -8.28
C LEU A 264 -2.66 31.43 -9.27
N ASN A 265 -1.47 31.19 -8.74
CA ASN A 265 -0.26 31.02 -9.54
C ASN A 265 -0.28 29.66 -10.29
N PRO A 266 0.60 29.48 -11.30
CA PRO A 266 0.67 28.23 -12.07
C PRO A 266 0.99 26.98 -11.24
N ASP A 267 1.56 27.15 -10.04
CA ASP A 267 1.78 26.07 -9.08
C ASP A 267 0.49 25.54 -8.43
N LYS A 268 -0.64 26.22 -8.66
CA LYS A 268 -1.98 25.94 -8.13
C LYS A 268 -2.06 25.94 -6.60
N LYS A 269 -1.10 26.59 -5.93
CA LYS A 269 -0.96 26.60 -4.47
C LYS A 269 -0.81 28.01 -3.91
N THR A 270 0.01 28.84 -4.57
CA THR A 270 0.33 30.19 -4.10
C THR A 270 -0.51 31.24 -4.79
N CYS A 271 -0.77 32.35 -4.10
CA CYS A 271 -1.58 33.45 -4.59
C CYS A 271 -0.71 34.70 -4.77
N SER A 272 -0.79 35.33 -5.94
CA SER A 272 -0.14 36.62 -6.18
C SER A 272 -1.17 37.74 -6.28
N ALA A 273 -0.87 38.89 -5.68
CA ALA A 273 -1.75 40.05 -5.77
C ALA A 273 -1.99 40.38 -7.25
N MET A 274 -3.25 40.48 -7.64
CA MET A 274 -3.63 40.94 -8.97
C MET A 274 -3.18 42.39 -9.13
N ASP A 275 -2.50 42.69 -10.24
CA ASP A 275 -2.15 44.08 -10.54
C ASP A 275 -3.40 44.86 -10.95
N MET A 276 -4.06 45.46 -9.96
CA MET A 276 -5.24 46.31 -10.18
C MET A 276 -4.86 47.65 -10.84
N CYS A 277 -3.57 48.03 -10.83
CA CYS A 277 -3.07 49.20 -11.54
C CYS A 277 -2.70 48.90 -13.00
N ALA A 278 -2.93 47.67 -13.48
CA ALA A 278 -2.89 47.38 -14.91
C ALA A 278 -3.93 48.23 -15.67
N PRO A 279 -3.61 48.72 -16.88
CA PRO A 279 -4.52 49.57 -17.64
C PRO A 279 -5.92 48.96 -17.80
N GLY A 280 -6.95 49.72 -17.41
CA GLY A 280 -8.36 49.32 -17.53
C GLY A 280 -8.93 48.51 -16.35
N ARG A 281 -8.20 48.37 -15.23
CA ARG A 281 -8.68 47.66 -14.02
C ARG A 281 -8.83 48.54 -12.77
N HIS A 282 -8.53 49.83 -12.87
CA HIS A 282 -8.74 50.82 -11.81
C HIS A 282 -9.54 52.02 -12.32
N ASP A 283 -10.13 52.78 -11.40
CA ASP A 283 -10.92 53.98 -11.67
C ASP A 283 -10.29 55.26 -11.10
N CYS A 284 -9.00 55.22 -10.75
CA CYS A 284 -8.24 56.40 -10.33
C CYS A 284 -8.18 57.47 -11.43
N ALA A 285 -8.43 58.72 -11.06
CA ALA A 285 -8.40 59.84 -11.98
C ALA A 285 -6.97 60.20 -12.46
N GLN A 286 -5.96 59.98 -11.63
CA GLN A 286 -4.57 60.36 -11.93
C GLN A 286 -3.59 59.20 -11.70
N VAL A 287 -3.23 58.91 -10.45
CA VAL A 287 -2.19 57.93 -10.11
C VAL A 287 -2.84 56.71 -9.45
N CYS A 288 -2.44 55.50 -9.85
CA CYS A 288 -2.79 54.26 -9.16
C CYS A 288 -1.56 53.75 -8.38
N LEU A 289 -1.75 53.49 -7.08
CA LEU A 289 -0.75 52.97 -6.17
C LEU A 289 -1.12 51.55 -5.76
N ARG A 290 -0.25 50.59 -6.08
CA ARG A 290 -0.43 49.17 -5.73
C ARG A 290 -0.42 48.99 -4.20
N SER A 291 -1.38 48.22 -3.68
CA SER A 291 -1.43 47.76 -2.29
C SER A 291 -1.56 46.24 -2.29
N ASP A 292 -1.16 45.57 -1.22
CA ASP A 292 -1.28 44.12 -1.12
C ASP A 292 -2.74 43.67 -1.30
N GLY A 293 -3.04 42.96 -2.40
CA GLY A 293 -4.38 42.54 -2.80
C GLY A 293 -5.36 43.65 -3.21
N SER A 294 -4.92 44.91 -3.33
CA SER A 294 -5.80 46.07 -3.57
C SER A 294 -5.08 47.23 -4.27
N TYR A 295 -5.74 48.37 -4.42
CA TYR A 295 -5.12 49.61 -4.91
C TYR A 295 -5.65 50.83 -4.17
N SER A 296 -4.86 51.90 -4.21
CA SER A 296 -5.26 53.22 -3.75
C SER A 296 -4.96 54.25 -4.83
N CYS A 297 -5.76 55.31 -4.91
CA CYS A 297 -5.52 56.38 -5.86
C CYS A 297 -4.69 57.50 -5.22
N GLY A 298 -3.76 58.04 -5.99
CA GLY A 298 -2.96 59.20 -5.65
C GLY A 298 -3.16 60.33 -6.65
N CYS A 299 -2.68 61.50 -6.29
CA CYS A 299 -2.73 62.69 -7.12
C CYS A 299 -1.31 63.16 -7.48
N TYR A 300 -1.20 63.86 -8.60
CA TYR A 300 0.04 64.55 -8.98
C TYR A 300 0.34 65.70 -8.01
N GLU A 301 1.59 66.14 -8.01
CA GLU A 301 2.04 67.24 -7.17
C GLU A 301 1.18 68.49 -7.38
N GLY A 302 0.66 69.07 -6.28
CA GLY A 302 -0.24 70.23 -6.30
C GLY A 302 -1.73 69.92 -6.25
N TYR A 303 -2.14 68.64 -6.33
CA TYR A 303 -3.53 68.21 -6.21
C TYR A 303 -3.79 67.44 -4.91
N THR A 304 -5.01 67.50 -4.41
CA THR A 304 -5.46 66.78 -3.21
C THR A 304 -6.49 65.72 -3.56
N LEU A 305 -6.38 64.54 -2.91
CA LEU A 305 -7.30 63.42 -3.13
C LEU A 305 -8.67 63.73 -2.49
N ASN A 306 -9.72 63.65 -3.29
CA ASN A 306 -11.09 63.93 -2.86
C ASN A 306 -11.63 62.84 -1.91
N THR A 307 -12.77 63.13 -1.28
CA THR A 307 -13.44 62.21 -0.35
C THR A 307 -13.91 60.91 -0.98
N ASP A 308 -14.08 60.87 -2.31
CA ASP A 308 -14.39 59.65 -3.07
C ASP A 308 -13.18 58.70 -3.20
N LYS A 309 -11.99 59.14 -2.75
CA LYS A 309 -10.71 58.43 -2.80
C LYS A 309 -10.25 58.04 -4.21
N LYS A 310 -10.81 58.67 -5.25
CA LYS A 310 -10.58 58.33 -6.66
C LYS A 310 -10.24 59.55 -7.50
N THR A 311 -10.84 60.71 -7.22
CA THR A 311 -10.63 61.95 -7.96
C THR A 311 -9.71 62.93 -7.24
N CYS A 312 -9.12 63.86 -7.98
CA CYS A 312 -8.14 64.83 -7.48
C CYS A 312 -8.54 66.26 -7.84
N SER A 313 -8.41 67.20 -6.90
CA SER A 313 -8.64 68.65 -7.10
C SER A 313 -7.57 69.52 -6.48
#